data_AF-A0A3D8K0G4-F1
#
_entry.id   AF-A0A3D8K0G4-F1
#
_cell.length_a   1.000
_cell.length_b   1.000
_cell.length_c   1.000
_cell.angle_alpha   90.00
_cell.angle_beta   90.00
_cell.angle_gamma   90.00
#
_symmetry.space_group_name_H-M   'P 1'
#
loop_
_entity.id
_entity.type
_entity.pdbx_description
1 polymer ?
#
loop_
_entity_poly.entity_id
_entity_poly.type
_entity_poly.pdbx_seq_one_letter_code
_entity_poly.pdbx_strand_id
1 'polypeptide(L)'
;MSNESLARAYELTRTLVAALDAGDFAFAADLAEERSPLLMSLQRDQTDEDLATIREIMAMNASIVDRASAARDAVAATHTNARERVSAARQYLAAGQMR
;
A
#
# COMPACT_ATOMS: atom_id res chain seq x y z
N MET A 1 -10.57 25.25 -9.24
CA MET A 1 -10.20 23.86 -9.60
C MET A 1 -9.15 23.24 -8.67
N SER A 2 -8.33 23.98 -7.91
CA SER A 2 -7.35 23.38 -6.97
C SER A 2 -8.00 22.67 -5.77
N ASN A 3 -9.05 23.27 -5.19
CA ASN A 3 -9.66 22.79 -3.95
C ASN A 3 -10.39 21.44 -4.13
N GLU A 4 -11.20 21.28 -5.18
CA GLU A 4 -11.88 19.99 -5.46
C GLU A 4 -10.90 18.84 -5.72
N SER A 5 -9.82 19.08 -6.49
CA SER A 5 -8.77 18.07 -6.71
C SER A 5 -8.06 17.69 -5.42
N LEU A 6 -7.78 18.68 -4.55
CA LEU A 6 -7.15 18.44 -3.25
C LEU A 6 -8.06 17.66 -2.31
N ALA A 7 -9.33 18.04 -2.21
CA ALA A 7 -10.32 17.33 -1.41
C ALA A 7 -10.50 15.87 -1.88
N ARG A 8 -10.56 15.64 -3.20
CA ARG A 8 -10.62 14.28 -3.73
C ARG A 8 -9.34 13.50 -3.43
N ALA A 9 -8.17 14.10 -3.58
CA ALA A 9 -6.90 13.45 -3.27
C ALA A 9 -6.78 13.11 -1.77
N TYR A 10 -7.33 13.95 -0.89
CA TYR A 10 -7.39 13.70 0.55
C TYR A 10 -8.25 12.48 0.86
N GLU A 11 -9.47 12.42 0.32
CA GLU A 11 -10.38 11.29 0.53
C GLU A 11 -9.83 9.98 -0.05
N LEU A 12 -9.22 10.03 -1.24
CA LEU A 12 -8.51 8.87 -1.80
C LEU A 12 -7.36 8.41 -0.90
N THR A 13 -6.61 9.35 -0.29
CA THR A 13 -5.53 9.01 0.64
C THR A 13 -6.06 8.30 1.89
N ARG A 14 -7.16 8.79 2.48
CA ARG A 14 -7.80 8.15 3.63
C ARG A 14 -8.32 6.75 3.30
N THR A 15 -8.92 6.60 2.12
CA THR A 15 -9.44 5.31 1.65
C THR A 15 -8.30 4.33 1.41
N LEU A 16 -7.18 4.78 0.84
CA LEU A 16 -5.98 3.98 0.63
C LEU A 16 -5.42 3.47 1.96
N VAL A 17 -5.32 4.34 2.97
CA VAL A 17 -4.91 3.95 4.33
C VAL A 17 -5.80 2.84 4.88
N ALA A 18 -7.12 2.97 4.74
CA ALA A 18 -8.07 1.95 5.18
C ALA A 18 -7.94 0.63 4.39
N ALA A 19 -7.70 0.69 3.07
CA ALA A 19 -7.48 -0.48 2.23
C ALA A 19 -6.20 -1.24 2.63
N LEU A 20 -5.12 -0.51 2.96
CA LEU A 20 -3.89 -1.12 3.50
C LEU A 20 -4.14 -1.82 4.84
N ASP A 21 -4.93 -1.22 5.74
CA ASP A 21 -5.29 -1.85 7.02
C ASP A 21 -6.16 -3.11 6.85
N ALA A 22 -7.01 -3.12 5.82
CA ALA A 22 -7.80 -4.30 5.46
C ALA A 22 -7.00 -5.39 4.73
N GLY A 23 -5.75 -5.11 4.33
CA GLY A 23 -4.93 -6.02 3.53
C GLY A 23 -5.34 -6.09 2.05
N ASP A 24 -6.20 -5.17 1.59
CA ASP A 24 -6.62 -5.10 0.19
C ASP A 24 -5.59 -4.32 -0.64
N PHE A 25 -4.44 -4.96 -0.86
CA PHE A 25 -3.27 -4.31 -1.49
C PHE A 25 -3.50 -3.97 -2.97
N ALA A 26 -4.36 -4.72 -3.66
CA ALA A 26 -4.69 -4.43 -5.05
C ALA A 26 -5.52 -3.14 -5.15
N PHE A 27 -6.59 -3.04 -4.34
CA PHE A 27 -7.40 -1.83 -4.30
C PHE A 27 -6.60 -0.62 -3.80
N ALA A 28 -5.71 -0.81 -2.82
CA ALA A 28 -4.82 0.27 -2.36
C ALA A 28 -3.90 0.79 -3.48
N ALA A 29 -3.43 -0.08 -4.39
CA ALA A 29 -2.63 0.32 -5.55
C ALA A 29 -3.46 1.14 -6.55
N ASP A 30 -4.68 0.69 -6.87
CA ASP A 30 -5.58 1.41 -7.78
C ASP A 30 -5.88 2.84 -7.27
N LEU A 31 -6.14 2.97 -5.97
CA LEU A 31 -6.36 4.28 -5.33
C LEU A 31 -5.12 5.17 -5.39
N ALA A 32 -3.92 4.59 -5.28
CA ALA A 32 -2.67 5.35 -5.40
C ALA A 32 -2.48 5.90 -6.82
N GLU A 33 -2.82 5.11 -7.84
CA GLU A 33 -2.79 5.52 -9.24
C GLU A 33 -3.82 6.61 -9.54
N GLU A 34 -5.06 6.46 -9.08
CA GLU A 34 -6.13 7.45 -9.25
C GLU A 34 -5.76 8.80 -8.59
N ARG A 35 -5.14 8.75 -7.41
CA ARG A 35 -4.76 9.95 -6.64
C ARG A 35 -3.60 10.73 -7.28
N SER A 36 -2.65 10.04 -7.89
CA SER A 36 -1.40 10.63 -8.40
C SER A 36 -1.60 11.88 -9.28
N PRO A 37 -2.44 11.85 -10.34
CA PRO A 37 -2.64 13.02 -11.19
C PRO A 37 -3.30 14.20 -10.46
N LEU A 38 -4.14 13.94 -9.45
CA LEU A 38 -4.78 15.01 -8.66
C LEU A 38 -3.74 15.81 -7.88
N LEU A 39 -2.81 15.10 -7.22
CA LEU A 39 -1.71 15.74 -6.49
C LEU A 39 -0.73 16.45 -7.44
N MET A 40 -0.45 15.87 -8.61
CA MET A 40 0.43 16.49 -9.60
C MET A 40 -0.19 17.74 -10.26
N SER A 41 -1.51 17.88 -10.22
CA SER A 41 -2.22 19.06 -10.77
C SER A 41 -2.28 20.26 -9.83
N LEU A 42 -1.86 20.10 -8.56
CA LEU A 42 -1.89 21.17 -7.56
C LEU A 42 -0.98 22.33 -7.98
N GLN A 43 -1.52 23.54 -7.89
CA GLN A 43 -0.78 24.77 -8.21
C GLN A 43 0.18 25.15 -7.07
N ARG A 44 1.19 25.97 -7.38
CA ARG A 44 2.12 26.48 -6.35
C ARG A 44 1.44 27.40 -5.34
N ASP A 45 0.51 28.22 -5.81
CA ASP A 45 -0.23 29.14 -4.95
C ASP A 45 -1.40 28.36 -4.32
N GLN A 46 -1.35 28.24 -3.00
CA GLN A 46 -2.33 27.53 -2.17
C GLN A 46 -2.74 28.43 -1.02
N THR A 47 -3.99 28.29 -0.58
CA THR A 47 -4.44 28.95 0.65
C THR A 47 -3.83 28.28 1.89
N ASP A 48 -3.87 28.95 3.04
CA ASP A 48 -3.37 28.34 4.29
C ASP A 48 -4.13 27.05 4.66
N GLU A 49 -5.43 26.99 4.34
CA GLU A 49 -6.28 25.82 4.54
C GLU A 49 -5.89 24.65 3.62
N ASP A 50 -5.64 24.95 2.33
CA ASP A 50 -5.17 23.95 1.37
C ASP A 50 -3.79 23.41 1.80
N LEU A 51 -2.90 24.29 2.27
CA LEU A 51 -1.58 23.88 2.79
C LEU A 51 -1.69 22.99 4.03
N ALA A 52 -2.66 23.24 4.92
CA ALA A 52 -2.93 22.36 6.06
C ALA A 52 -3.34 20.95 5.58
N THR A 53 -4.28 20.88 4.63
CA THR A 53 -4.73 19.62 4.03
C THR A 53 -3.57 18.87 3.34
N ILE A 54 -2.72 19.57 2.59
CA ILE A 54 -1.53 18.97 1.95
C ILE A 54 -0.59 18.36 2.98
N ARG A 55 -0.37 19.03 4.13
CA ARG A 55 0.47 18.47 5.21
C ARG A 55 -0.12 17.20 5.80
N GLU A 56 -1.43 17.12 5.95
CA GLU A 56 -2.09 15.88 6.39
C GLU A 56 -1.92 14.74 5.37
N ILE A 57 -2.05 15.01 4.08
CA ILE A 57 -1.77 14.04 3.01
C ILE A 57 -0.32 13.55 3.11
N MET A 58 0.64 14.45 3.33
CA MET A 58 2.06 14.09 3.48
C MET A 58 2.29 13.19 4.71
N ALA A 59 1.65 13.49 5.84
CA ALA A 59 1.74 12.66 7.04
C ALA A 59 1.16 11.25 6.81
N MET A 60 0.01 11.16 6.12
CA MET A 60 -0.55 9.86 5.73
C MET A 60 0.37 9.11 4.76
N ASN A 61 1.01 9.80 3.82
CA ASN A 61 1.95 9.17 2.88
C ASN A 61 3.14 8.50 3.57
N ALA A 62 3.68 9.11 4.64
CA ALA A 62 4.70 8.46 5.45
C ALA A 62 4.19 7.13 6.04
N SER A 63 3.00 7.14 6.64
CA SER A 63 2.37 5.91 7.16
C SER A 63 2.06 4.89 6.06
N ILE A 64 1.72 5.32 4.85
CA ILE A 64 1.45 4.44 3.70
C ILE A 64 2.72 3.68 3.31
N VAL A 65 3.86 4.37 3.23
CA VAL A 65 5.15 3.76 2.87
C VAL A 65 5.57 2.71 3.90
N ASP A 66 5.40 3.01 5.19
CA ASP A 66 5.73 2.09 6.27
C ASP A 66 4.86 0.82 6.20
N ARG A 67 3.54 0.99 6.04
CA ARG A 67 2.58 -0.12 5.95
C ARG A 67 2.80 -0.98 4.72
N ALA A 68 3.00 -0.36 3.55
CA ALA A 68 3.28 -1.08 2.31
C ALA A 68 4.60 -1.88 2.40
N SER A 69 5.63 -1.31 3.05
CA SER A 69 6.90 -2.01 3.28
C SER A 69 6.73 -3.21 4.20
N ALA A 70 6.03 -3.04 5.33
CA ALA A 70 5.74 -4.13 6.26
C ALA A 70 4.91 -5.25 5.59
N ALA A 71 3.91 -4.89 4.78
CA ALA A 71 3.10 -5.85 4.03
C ALA A 71 3.93 -6.65 3.03
N ARG A 72 4.79 -5.98 2.25
CA ARG A 72 5.72 -6.64 1.31
C ARG A 72 6.61 -7.65 2.03
N ASP A 73 7.20 -7.24 3.16
CA ASP A 73 8.11 -8.09 3.91
C ASP A 73 7.39 -9.31 4.51
N ALA A 74 6.15 -9.14 4.97
CA ALA A 74 5.31 -10.24 5.46
C ALA A 74 4.94 -11.25 4.34
N VAL A 75 4.61 -10.75 3.14
CA VAL A 75 4.33 -11.60 1.96
C VAL A 75 5.58 -12.39 1.57
N ALA A 76 6.75 -11.74 1.53
CA ALA A 76 8.02 -12.41 1.21
C ALA A 76 8.37 -13.51 2.22
N ALA A 77 8.21 -13.24 3.52
CA ALA A 77 8.44 -14.23 4.58
C ALA A 77 7.49 -15.44 4.43
N THR A 78 6.20 -15.18 4.19
CA THR A 78 5.18 -16.23 4.01
C THR A 78 5.50 -17.11 2.80
N HIS A 79 5.90 -16.51 1.68
CA HIS A 79 6.28 -17.25 0.48
C HIS A 79 7.53 -18.13 0.71
N THR A 80 8.55 -17.61 1.38
CA THR A 80 9.75 -18.39 1.73
C THR A 80 9.38 -19.59 2.60
N ASN A 81 8.58 -19.39 3.65
CA ASN A 81 8.13 -20.48 4.51
C ASN A 81 7.32 -21.55 3.76
N ALA A 82 6.43 -21.12 2.86
CA ALA A 82 5.65 -22.05 2.04
C ALA A 82 6.56 -22.92 1.15
N ARG A 83 7.61 -22.34 0.55
CA ARG A 83 8.59 -23.08 -0.26
C ARG A 83 9.38 -24.09 0.57
N GLU A 84 9.81 -23.71 1.76
CA GLU A 84 10.50 -24.62 2.68
C GLU A 84 9.64 -25.81 3.07
N ARG A 85 8.36 -25.57 3.40
CA ARG A 85 7.39 -26.63 3.72
C ARG A 85 7.17 -27.59 2.55
N VAL A 86 7.04 -27.07 1.32
CA VAL A 86 6.92 -27.90 0.12
C VAL A 86 8.19 -28.73 -0.11
N SER A 87 9.37 -28.14 0.10
CA SER A 87 10.65 -28.85 0.00
C SER A 87 10.74 -30.01 1.01
N ALA A 88 10.42 -29.74 2.28
CA ALA A 88 10.42 -30.77 3.33
C ALA A 88 9.42 -31.90 3.02
N ALA A 89 8.19 -31.57 2.59
CA ALA A 89 7.20 -32.58 2.22
C ALA A 89 7.70 -33.49 1.07
N ARG A 90 8.38 -32.93 0.07
CA ARG A 90 9.00 -33.70 -1.02
C ARG A 90 10.08 -34.65 -0.52
N GLN A 91 10.92 -34.20 0.42
CA GLN A 91 11.96 -35.04 1.02
C GLN A 91 11.37 -36.24 1.78
N TYR A 92 10.31 -36.01 2.58
CA TYR A 92 9.62 -37.09 3.28
C TYR A 92 8.98 -38.10 2.33
N LEU A 93 8.33 -37.64 1.26
CA LEU A 93 7.75 -38.52 0.24
C LEU A 93 8.82 -39.38 -0.44
N ALA A 94 9.94 -38.78 -0.84
CA ALA A 94 11.06 -39.49 -1.46
C ALA A 94 11.63 -40.57 -0.52
N ALA A 95 11.84 -40.24 0.75
CA ALA A 95 12.32 -41.22 1.74
C ALA A 95 11.33 -42.38 1.97
N GLY A 96 10.02 -42.13 1.88
CA GLY A 96 8.99 -43.16 1.99
C GLY A 96 8.91 -44.11 0.78
N GLN A 97 9.31 -43.64 -0.42
CA GLN A 97 9.31 -44.42 -1.65
C GLN A 97 10.56 -45.30 -1.84
N MET A 98 11.60 -45.14 -1.00
CA MET A 98 12.82 -45.96 -1.02
C MET A 98 12.72 -47.21 -0.13
N ARG A 99 11.51 -47.58 0.31
CA ARG A 99 11.18 -48.81 1.03
C ARG A 99 10.49 -49.80 0.10
#